data_AF-A0A655AP28-F1
#
_entry.id   AF-A0A655AP28-F1
#
_cell.length_a   1.000
_cell.length_b   1.000
_cell.length_c   1.000
_cell.angle_alpha   90.00
_cell.angle_beta   90.00
_cell.angle_gamma   90.00
#
_symmetry.space_group_name_H-M   'P 1'
#
loop_
_entity.id
_entity.type
_entity.pdbx_description
1 polymer ?
#
loop_
_entity_poly.entity_id
_entity_poly.type
_entity_poly.pdbx_seq_one_letter_code
_entity_poly.pdbx_strand_id
1 'polypeptide(L)' 'MAKGLRTKLLAASAYIKAADRVVRVATDAPVTLSTPTDRLPLVAADPERTAELATRFGVESSIARLQKALDTLPG' A
#
# COMPACT_ATOMS: atom_id res chain seq x y z
N MET A 1 -28.34 4.43 29.41
CA MET A 1 -28.45 3.53 28.23
C MET A 1 -29.74 2.73 28.28
N ALA A 2 -30.43 2.58 27.15
CA ALA A 2 -31.60 1.72 27.03
C ALA A 2 -31.24 0.23 27.27
N LYS A 3 -32.14 -0.54 27.87
CA LYS A 3 -31.92 -1.95 28.24
C LYS A 3 -31.47 -2.82 27.06
N GLY A 4 -32.12 -2.66 25.90
CA GLY A 4 -31.80 -3.45 24.70
C GLY A 4 -30.39 -3.20 24.14
N LEU A 5 -29.89 -1.95 24.20
CA LEU A 5 -28.53 -1.64 23.77
C LEU A 5 -27.49 -2.23 24.74
N ARG A 6 -27.75 -2.12 26.04
CA ARG A 6 -26.88 -2.73 27.06
C ARG A 6 -26.76 -4.24 26.87
N THR A 7 -27.86 -4.94 26.63
CA THR A 7 -27.85 -6.40 26.40
C THR A 7 -27.01 -6.78 25.18
N LYS A 8 -27.13 -6.05 24.07
CA LYS A 8 -26.35 -6.31 22.85
C LYS A 8 -24.85 -6.14 23.07
N LEU A 9 -24.44 -5.07 23.76
CA LEU A 9 -23.04 -4.81 24.08
C LEU A 9 -22.45 -5.86 25.03
N LEU A 10 -23.19 -6.25 26.06
CA LEU A 10 -22.75 -7.30 27.00
C LEU A 10 -22.57 -8.65 26.29
N ALA A 11 -23.53 -9.03 25.44
CA ALA A 11 -23.45 -10.28 24.66
C ALA A 11 -22.26 -10.30 23.68
N ALA A 12 -21.86 -9.13 23.14
CA ALA A 12 -20.75 -8.99 22.20
C ALA A 12 -19.41 -8.62 22.85
N SER A 13 -19.32 -8.51 24.18
CA SER A 13 -18.16 -7.94 24.88
C SER A 13 -16.83 -8.65 24.52
N ALA A 14 -16.84 -9.98 24.46
CA ALA A 14 -15.66 -10.76 24.06
C ALA A 14 -15.22 -10.47 22.62
N TYR A 15 -16.19 -10.33 21.71
CA TYR A 15 -15.93 -9.96 20.32
C TYR A 15 -15.38 -8.53 20.24
N ILE A 16 -16.00 -7.56 20.90
CA ILE A 16 -15.56 -6.16 20.88
C ILE A 16 -14.12 -6.03 21.39
N LYS A 17 -13.76 -6.77 22.45
CA LYS A 17 -12.39 -6.81 22.98
C LYS A 17 -11.38 -7.38 21.97
N ALA A 18 -11.75 -8.41 21.20
CA ALA A 18 -10.89 -8.97 20.17
C ALA A 18 -10.82 -8.06 18.92
N ALA A 19 -11.95 -7.46 18.54
CA ALA A 19 -12.09 -6.63 17.36
C ALA A 19 -11.22 -5.36 17.42
N ASP A 20 -10.94 -4.82 18.60
CA ASP A 20 -10.09 -3.63 18.75
C ASP A 20 -8.74 -3.79 18.03
N ARG A 21 -8.08 -4.94 18.20
CA ARG A 21 -6.79 -5.25 17.53
C ARG A 21 -6.89 -5.57 16.04
N VAL A 22 -8.07 -5.99 15.58
CA VAL A 22 -8.28 -6.38 14.17
C VAL A 22 -8.67 -5.16 13.34
N VAL A 23 -9.49 -4.27 13.91
CA VAL A 23 -10.00 -3.08 13.24
C VAL A 23 -8.96 -1.97 13.21
N ARG A 24 -8.16 -1.81 14.28
CA ARG A 24 -7.07 -0.85 14.31
C ARG A 24 -5.87 -1.41 13.56
N VAL A 25 -5.36 -0.66 12.59
CA VAL A 25 -4.09 -0.98 11.94
C VAL A 25 -2.94 -0.91 12.94
N ALA A 26 -1.93 -1.77 12.79
CA ALA A 26 -0.69 -1.65 13.54
C ALA A 26 0.07 -0.41 13.06
N THR A 27 0.37 0.51 13.97
CA THR A 27 1.06 1.78 13.68
C THR A 27 2.57 1.71 13.89
N ASP A 28 3.06 0.58 14.40
CA ASP A 28 4.45 0.29 14.77
C ASP A 28 4.98 -0.95 14.06
N ALA A 29 4.37 -1.31 12.92
CA ALA A 29 4.88 -2.39 12.08
C ALA A 29 6.34 -2.07 11.67
N PRO A 30 7.26 -3.05 11.77
CA PRO A 30 8.67 -2.84 11.42
C PRO A 30 8.85 -2.81 9.89
N VAL A 31 8.41 -1.72 9.26
CA VAL A 31 8.48 -1.53 7.80
C VAL A 31 9.94 -1.40 7.37
N THR A 32 10.32 -2.18 6.36
CA THR A 32 11.61 -2.07 5.67
C THR A 32 11.41 -1.58 4.24
N LEU A 33 12.25 -0.66 3.77
CA LEU A 33 12.24 -0.20 2.38
C LEU A 33 13.23 -1.00 1.55
N SER A 34 12.86 -1.34 0.31
CA SER A 34 13.77 -1.96 -0.67
C SER A 34 14.78 -0.95 -1.24
N THR A 35 14.53 0.34 -1.04
CA THR A 35 15.36 1.46 -1.48
C THR A 35 15.87 2.25 -0.27
N PRO A 36 16.97 3.02 -0.42
CA PRO A 36 17.48 3.86 0.68
C PRO A 36 16.53 4.97 1.14
N THR A 37 15.65 5.44 0.24
CA THR A 37 14.65 6.49 0.54
C THR A 37 13.31 6.15 -0.12
N ASP A 38 12.26 6.86 0.27
CA ASP A 38 10.92 6.80 -0.29
C ASP A 38 10.71 7.72 -1.52
N ARG A 39 11.79 8.34 -2.02
CA ARG A 39 11.71 9.23 -3.18
C ARG A 39 11.37 8.44 -4.44
N LEU A 40 10.39 8.95 -5.20
CA LEU A 40 10.02 8.42 -6.50
C LEU A 40 11.16 8.68 -7.51
N PRO A 41 11.75 7.64 -8.13
CA PRO A 41 12.75 7.85 -9.17
C PRO A 41 12.07 8.38 -10.44
N LEU A 42 12.67 9.40 -11.07
CA LEU A 42 12.16 9.99 -12.31
C LEU A 42 12.50 9.16 -13.55
N VAL A 43 13.41 8.20 -13.41
CA VAL A 43 13.80 7.24 -14.44
C VAL A 43 14.02 5.88 -13.81
N ALA A 44 13.88 4.80 -14.59
CA ALA A 44 14.19 3.46 -14.11
C ALA A 44 15.65 3.36 -13.65
N ALA A 45 15.88 2.73 -12.49
CA ALA A 45 17.22 2.50 -11.97
C ALA A 45 18.06 1.58 -12.89
N ASP A 46 17.40 0.69 -13.64
CA ASP A 46 17.98 -0.18 -14.66
C ASP A 46 17.07 -0.18 -15.90
N PRO A 47 17.30 0.74 -16.86
CA PRO A 47 16.43 0.90 -18.03
C PRO A 47 16.40 -0.33 -18.96
N GLU A 48 17.54 -1.00 -19.15
CA GLU A 48 17.66 -2.15 -20.04
C GLU A 48 16.84 -3.33 -19.50
N ARG A 49 17.05 -3.67 -18.22
CA ARG A 49 16.31 -4.74 -17.57
C ARG A 49 14.82 -4.43 -17.46
N THR A 50 14.46 -3.15 -17.26
CA THR A 50 13.06 -2.73 -17.23
C THR A 50 12.38 -2.94 -18.58
N ALA A 51 13.07 -2.61 -19.69
CA ALA A 51 12.56 -2.86 -21.03
C ALA A 51 12.40 -4.36 -21.32
N GLU A 52 13.39 -5.18 -20.97
CA GLU A 52 13.31 -6.64 -21.11
C GLU A 52 12.09 -7.23 -20.39
N LEU A 53 11.89 -6.85 -19.12
CA LEU A 53 10.75 -7.32 -18.32
C LEU A 53 9.42 -6.79 -18.86
N ALA A 54 9.37 -5.54 -19.32
CA ALA A 54 8.17 -4.96 -19.90
C ALA A 54 7.72 -5.75 -21.13
N THR A 55 8.65 -6.12 -22.01
CA THR A 55 8.36 -6.97 -23.16
C THR A 55 7.97 -8.37 -22.77
N ARG A 56 8.68 -8.98 -21.83
CA ARG A 56 8.36 -10.31 -21.32
C ARG A 56 6.94 -10.41 -20.77
N PHE A 57 6.44 -9.36 -20.13
CA PHE A 57 5.11 -9.33 -19.52
C PHE A 57 4.04 -8.66 -20.40
N GLY A 58 4.38 -8.16 -21.60
CA GLY A 58 3.45 -7.52 -22.52
C GLY A 58 2.86 -6.20 -22.00
N VAL A 59 3.66 -5.42 -21.28
CA VAL A 59 3.25 -4.16 -20.61
C VAL A 59 4.06 -2.94 -21.05
N GLU A 60 4.74 -3.01 -22.19
CA GLU A 60 5.62 -1.95 -22.70
C GLU A 60 4.91 -0.60 -22.80
N SER A 61 3.67 -0.60 -23.31
CA SER A 61 2.90 0.64 -23.43
C SER A 61 2.60 1.28 -22.07
N SER A 62 2.41 0.48 -21.02
CA SER A 62 2.17 0.97 -19.66
C SER A 62 3.44 1.56 -19.05
N ILE A 63 4.59 0.91 -19.26
CA ILE A 63 5.89 1.43 -18.81
C ILE A 63 6.26 2.73 -19.54
N ALA A 64 6.02 2.82 -20.85
CA ALA A 64 6.24 4.04 -21.61
C ALA A 64 5.35 5.19 -21.12
N ARG A 65 4.07 4.91 -20.80
CA ARG A 65 3.16 5.92 -20.21
C ARG A 65 3.61 6.36 -18.81
N LEU A 66 4.13 5.44 -18.00
CA LEU A 66 4.71 5.77 -16.70
C LEU A 66 5.90 6.74 -16.86
N GLN A 67 6.86 6.42 -17.74
CA GLN A 67 8.00 7.31 -17.98
C GLN A 67 7.53 8.70 -18.43
N LYS A 68 6.58 8.75 -19.38
CA LYS A 68 5.99 10.02 -19.82
C LYS A 68 5.37 10.82 -18.69
N ALA A 69 4.74 10.17 -17.70
CA ALA A 69 4.18 10.85 -16.54
C ALA A 69 5.30 11.38 -15.62
N LEU A 70 6.34 10.58 -15.37
CA LEU A 70 7.50 10.99 -14.57
C LEU A 70 8.22 12.19 -15.18
N ASP A 71 8.35 12.24 -16.51
CA ASP A 71 8.96 13.35 -17.24
C ASP A 71 8.21 14.69 -17.07
N THR A 72 6.95 14.66 -16.59
CA THR A 72 6.18 15.87 -16.32
C THR A 72 6.34 16.42 -14.89
N LEU A 73 7.02 15.68 -14.01
CA LEU A 73 7.22 16.11 -12.63
C LEU A 73 8.33 17.15 -12.53
N PRO A 74 8.19 18.16 -11.65
CA PRO A 74 9.30 19.05 -11.35
C PRO A 74 10.43 18.25 -10.69
N GLY A 75 11.67 18.50 -11.13
CA GLY A 75 12.89 17.86 -10.61
C GLY A 75 13.26 18.32 -9.21
#